data_AF-A0A8T3CYF5-F1
#
_entry.id   AF-A0A8T3CYF5-F1
#
_cell.length_a   1.000
_cell.length_b   1.000
_cell.length_c   1.000
_cell.angle_alpha   90.00
_cell.angle_beta   90.00
_cell.angle_gamma   90.00
#
_symmetry.space_group_name_H-M   'P 1'
#
loop_
_entity.id
_entity.type
_entity.pdbx_description
1 polymer ?
#
loop_
_entity_poly.entity_id
_entity_poly.type
_entity_poly.pdbx_seq_one_letter_code
_entity_poly.pdbx_strand_id
1 'polypeptide(L)'
;MAPSPAESSDTVLALVSCISPLRYCSDFRPYFTIHDSEFKEYTTRTQAPEVRSHVPAQHWVSVYGPCSVRAAILSESRAELSDRTSYSSQTLQHWPHIIRIGDMKQAGEMAKQMKVKKLKNLKTLDSKPGVYSAYKPFLNRDDEIIKQLQKGVQQKRPSAAQNAILRRYFLELTQSFIIPLERYVASLMPLQKSISPWKSPPQLRPFIQEEFMKSLEKAGPQLTSRLKGDWIGLYRQFLKCPNFDGWFRNRRKEMTQKLEALHLEALCDEDLQLRIQKHTEVEIVDLVLKLKDKLTQAEREQLPVRPGTVAKLQSHIESVILSLPEDLQGILHKPPTPDPRPPTSDPRPCPMGMEDPPTEDTQQTACSHRDRAQ
;
A
#
# COMPACT_ATOMS: atom_id res chain seq x y z
N MET A 1 -9.10 2.01 21.40
CA MET A 1 -10.22 2.20 22.33
C MET A 1 -10.43 3.68 22.49
N ALA A 2 -11.44 4.21 21.83
CA ALA A 2 -11.82 5.62 21.87
C ALA A 2 -13.29 5.75 22.31
N PRO A 3 -13.69 6.86 22.94
CA PRO A 3 -15.07 7.07 23.42
C PRO A 3 -16.09 7.30 22.28
N SER A 4 -15.62 7.55 21.05
CA SER A 4 -16.48 7.67 19.87
C SER A 4 -15.82 7.07 18.61
N PRO A 5 -16.63 6.64 17.60
CA PRO A 5 -16.11 6.19 16.31
C PRO A 5 -15.33 7.27 15.56
N ALA A 6 -15.74 8.54 15.67
CA ALA A 6 -15.05 9.67 15.05
C ALA A 6 -13.62 9.83 15.60
N GLU A 7 -13.47 9.82 16.93
CA GLU A 7 -12.14 9.91 17.57
C GLU A 7 -11.25 8.70 17.27
N SER A 8 -11.84 7.51 17.16
CA SER A 8 -11.13 6.31 16.70
C SER A 8 -10.59 6.51 15.29
N SER A 9 -11.46 6.91 14.35
CA SER A 9 -11.13 7.10 12.95
C SER A 9 -10.04 8.14 12.77
N ASP A 10 -10.19 9.31 13.39
CA ASP A 10 -9.21 10.39 13.31
C ASP A 10 -7.85 9.97 13.86
N THR A 11 -7.84 9.18 14.94
CA THR A 11 -6.59 8.69 15.53
C THR A 11 -5.90 7.66 14.63
N VAL A 12 -6.65 6.72 14.06
CA VAL A 12 -6.09 5.74 13.10
C VAL A 12 -5.47 6.48 11.92
N LEU A 13 -6.22 7.39 11.30
CA LEU A 13 -5.77 8.14 10.13
C LEU A 13 -4.57 9.03 10.48
N ALA A 14 -4.56 9.66 11.66
CA ALA A 14 -3.41 10.43 12.13
C ALA A 14 -2.16 9.54 12.26
N LEU A 15 -2.25 8.38 12.91
CA LEU A 15 -1.13 7.45 13.08
C LEU A 15 -0.60 6.93 11.75
N VAL A 16 -1.50 6.57 10.81
CA VAL A 16 -1.13 6.17 9.45
C VAL A 16 -0.44 7.31 8.71
N SER A 17 -0.91 8.55 8.87
CA SER A 17 -0.30 9.72 8.23
C SER A 17 1.08 10.07 8.79
N CYS A 18 1.39 9.70 10.04
CA CYS A 18 2.68 9.99 10.67
C CYS A 18 3.86 9.24 10.01
N ILE A 19 3.63 8.21 9.20
CA ILE A 19 4.72 7.57 8.46
C ILE A 19 4.88 8.10 7.04
N SER A 20 4.22 9.20 6.66
CA SER A 20 4.42 9.83 5.36
C SER A 20 5.88 10.26 5.15
N PRO A 21 6.48 10.05 3.96
CA PRO A 21 5.86 9.64 2.69
C PRO A 21 5.74 8.13 2.48
N LEU A 22 6.16 7.31 3.45
CA LEU A 22 5.99 5.86 3.36
C LEU A 22 4.50 5.52 3.47
N ARG A 23 3.96 4.85 2.46
CA ARG A 23 2.56 4.39 2.50
C ARG A 23 2.42 3.20 3.45
N TYR A 24 1.39 3.26 4.29
CA TYR A 24 1.00 2.10 5.09
C TYR A 24 0.37 1.04 4.17
N CYS A 25 0.92 -0.17 4.17
CA CYS A 25 0.51 -1.27 3.30
C CYS A 25 -0.02 -2.48 4.08
N SER A 26 -0.28 -2.32 5.38
CA SER A 26 -0.97 -3.34 6.18
C SER A 26 -2.46 -3.01 6.31
N ASP A 27 -3.24 -3.95 6.81
CA ASP A 27 -4.66 -3.72 7.08
C ASP A 27 -4.84 -2.74 8.24
N PHE A 28 -5.68 -1.72 8.04
CA PHE A 28 -6.11 -0.80 9.08
C PHE A 28 -7.59 -0.47 8.94
N ARG A 29 -8.27 -0.37 10.07
CA ARG A 29 -9.69 -0.03 10.12
C ARG A 29 -9.87 1.21 10.98
N PRO A 30 -10.35 2.33 10.40
CA PRO A 30 -10.58 3.56 11.16
C PRO A 30 -11.55 3.36 12.34
N TYR A 31 -12.54 2.49 12.16
CA TYR A 31 -13.42 2.02 13.21
C TYR A 31 -13.73 0.52 13.02
N PHE A 32 -14.02 -0.18 14.11
CA PHE A 32 -14.41 -1.59 14.11
C PHE A 32 -15.43 -1.84 15.22
N THR A 33 -16.47 -2.61 14.91
CA THR A 33 -17.65 -2.83 15.72
C THR A 33 -17.90 -4.31 15.98
N ILE A 34 -18.77 -4.60 16.94
CA ILE A 34 -19.20 -5.97 17.24
C ILE A 34 -20.06 -6.60 16.14
N HIS A 35 -20.59 -5.77 15.23
CA HIS A 35 -21.48 -6.20 14.16
C HIS A 35 -20.72 -6.57 12.88
N ASP A 36 -19.42 -6.31 12.83
CA ASP A 36 -18.59 -6.69 11.71
C ASP A 36 -18.51 -8.23 11.61
N SER A 37 -18.65 -8.75 10.39
CA SER A 37 -18.66 -10.20 10.11
C SER A 37 -17.40 -10.90 10.61
N GLU A 38 -16.27 -10.18 10.61
CA GLU A 38 -14.97 -10.67 11.05
C GLU A 38 -14.75 -10.54 12.57
N PHE A 39 -15.68 -9.95 13.33
CA PHE A 39 -15.54 -9.77 14.78
C PHE A 39 -15.25 -11.08 15.52
N LYS A 40 -15.88 -12.19 15.08
CA LYS A 40 -15.59 -13.53 15.62
C LYS A 40 -14.14 -13.95 15.35
N GLU A 41 -13.61 -13.69 14.16
CA GLU A 41 -12.22 -14.03 13.84
C GLU A 41 -11.23 -13.26 14.72
N TYR A 42 -11.48 -11.97 14.98
CA TYR A 42 -10.59 -11.11 15.76
C TYR A 42 -10.68 -11.33 17.28
N THR A 43 -11.76 -11.92 17.77
CA THR A 43 -11.98 -12.20 19.21
C THR A 43 -11.66 -13.64 19.59
N THR A 44 -11.68 -14.58 18.64
CA THR A 44 -11.29 -15.97 18.91
C THR A 44 -9.77 -16.03 18.96
N ARG A 45 -9.23 -16.56 20.07
CA ARG A 45 -7.78 -16.67 20.33
C ARG A 45 -7.13 -17.62 19.32
N THR A 46 -6.73 -17.15 18.14
CA THR A 46 -5.95 -17.95 17.21
C THR A 46 -4.56 -18.14 17.83
N GLN A 47 -4.24 -19.36 18.28
CA GLN A 47 -2.84 -19.74 18.47
C GLN A 47 -2.15 -19.52 17.11
N ALA A 48 -1.03 -18.80 17.12
CA ALA A 48 -0.21 -18.66 15.92
C ALA A 48 0.17 -20.07 15.44
N PRO A 49 -0.11 -20.46 14.18
CA PRO A 49 0.41 -21.70 13.66
C PRO A 49 1.94 -21.62 13.62
N GLU A 50 2.61 -22.66 14.12
CA GLU A 50 4.07 -22.79 14.08
C GLU A 50 4.56 -22.67 12.63
N VAL A 51 5.50 -21.75 12.40
CA VAL A 51 6.11 -21.53 11.08
C VAL A 51 6.97 -22.75 10.75
N ARG A 52 6.46 -23.64 9.90
CA ARG A 52 7.27 -24.66 9.23
C ARG A 52 8.27 -23.95 8.31
N SER A 53 9.50 -23.82 8.80
CA SER A 53 10.65 -23.43 7.99
C SER A 53 10.86 -24.48 6.90
N HIS A 54 10.69 -24.10 5.62
CA HIS A 54 11.44 -24.56 4.44
C HIS A 54 10.67 -24.16 3.18
N VAL A 55 10.98 -23.01 2.58
CA VAL A 55 10.72 -22.74 1.16
C VAL A 55 11.97 -22.08 0.56
N PRO A 56 12.58 -22.63 -0.53
CA PRO A 56 13.78 -22.06 -1.13
C PRO A 56 13.48 -20.81 -1.95
N ALA A 57 14.46 -19.91 -1.99
CA ALA A 57 14.36 -18.50 -2.37
C ALA A 57 14.24 -18.17 -3.88
N GLN A 58 13.50 -18.93 -4.70
CA GLN A 58 13.43 -18.65 -6.15
C GLN A 58 12.05 -18.45 -6.76
N HIS A 59 10.95 -18.52 -5.99
CA HIS A 59 9.62 -18.20 -6.49
C HIS A 59 8.84 -17.38 -5.46
N TRP A 60 8.78 -16.06 -5.64
CA TRP A 60 7.84 -15.20 -4.91
C TRP A 60 6.46 -15.30 -5.57
N VAL A 61 5.86 -16.49 -5.51
CA VAL A 61 4.41 -16.67 -5.71
C VAL A 61 3.76 -16.51 -4.34
N SER A 62 2.76 -15.64 -4.26
CA SER A 62 1.93 -15.35 -3.08
C SER A 62 1.81 -16.50 -2.09
N VAL A 63 2.59 -16.45 -1.00
CA VAL A 63 2.28 -17.17 0.23
C VAL A 63 2.04 -16.11 1.29
N TYR A 64 0.79 -15.67 1.38
CA TYR A 64 0.32 -14.85 2.49
C TYR A 64 0.41 -15.67 3.77
N GLY A 65 1.43 -15.36 4.59
CA GLY A 65 1.54 -15.77 5.99
C GLY A 65 1.40 -14.54 6.90
N PRO A 66 0.87 -14.66 8.14
CA PRO A 66 0.24 -13.56 8.88
C PRO A 66 1.28 -12.67 9.57
N CYS A 67 2.02 -11.89 8.79
CA CYS A 67 2.68 -10.67 9.27
C CYS A 67 1.74 -9.46 9.10
N SER A 68 0.45 -9.63 9.40
CA SER A 68 -0.43 -8.49 9.60
C SER A 68 -0.11 -7.94 10.98
N VAL A 69 0.49 -6.75 11.05
CA VAL A 69 0.23 -5.89 12.19
C VAL A 69 -1.26 -5.55 12.08
N ARG A 70 -2.11 -6.45 12.58
CA ARG A 70 -3.54 -6.19 12.69
C ARG A 70 -3.62 -5.02 13.67
N ALA A 71 -4.08 -3.87 13.21
CA ALA A 71 -4.36 -2.72 14.04
C ALA A 71 -5.87 -2.47 14.02
N ALA A 72 -6.57 -3.07 14.99
CA ALA A 72 -7.97 -2.76 15.23
C ALA A 72 -8.03 -1.73 16.36
N ILE A 73 -8.37 -0.47 16.04
CA ILE A 73 -8.74 0.50 17.06
C ILE A 73 -10.25 0.36 17.27
N LEU A 74 -10.64 -0.30 18.37
CA LEU A 74 -12.04 -0.32 18.78
C LEU A 74 -12.49 1.07 19.22
N SER A 75 -13.70 1.47 18.83
CA SER A 75 -14.45 2.55 19.48
C SER A 75 -15.49 1.95 20.44
N GLU A 76 -15.52 2.41 21.68
CA GLU A 76 -16.62 2.13 22.62
C GLU A 76 -17.56 3.33 22.59
N SER A 77 -18.65 3.24 21.83
CA SER A 77 -19.72 4.22 21.94
C SER A 77 -20.36 4.10 23.31
N ARG A 78 -20.25 5.15 24.14
CA ARG A 78 -20.95 5.27 25.42
C ARG A 78 -22.44 5.56 25.18
N ALA A 79 -23.14 4.61 24.57
CA ALA A 79 -24.59 4.56 24.63
C ALA A 79 -24.97 3.74 25.86
N GLU A 80 -25.80 4.35 26.71
CA GLU A 80 -26.31 3.88 27.99
C GLU A 80 -26.65 2.38 28.01
N LEU A 81 -25.73 1.53 28.48
CA LEU A 81 -26.05 0.21 29.04
C LEU A 81 -24.86 -0.26 29.87
N SER A 82 -25.03 -0.21 31.20
CA SER A 82 -24.02 -0.44 32.24
C SER A 82 -23.30 -1.80 32.17
N ASP A 83 -23.85 -2.80 31.47
CA ASP A 83 -23.37 -4.20 31.61
C ASP A 83 -22.67 -4.80 30.39
N ARG A 84 -22.58 -4.10 29.26
CA ARG A 84 -21.96 -4.63 28.02
C ARG A 84 -20.55 -4.09 27.71
N THR A 85 -20.14 -3.00 28.34
CA THR A 85 -18.82 -2.36 28.19
C THR A 85 -17.65 -3.23 28.71
N SER A 86 -17.95 -4.28 29.48
CA SER A 86 -16.95 -5.22 30.01
C SER A 86 -16.43 -6.24 28.97
N TYR A 87 -17.18 -6.52 27.90
CA TYR A 87 -16.87 -7.65 27.00
C TYR A 87 -15.79 -7.34 25.94
N SER A 88 -15.72 -6.12 25.42
CA SER A 88 -14.69 -5.65 24.45
C SER A 88 -13.29 -5.58 25.06
N SER A 89 -13.21 -5.05 26.28
CA SER A 89 -11.94 -4.87 27.02
C SER A 89 -11.30 -6.18 27.47
N GLN A 90 -12.07 -7.26 27.59
CA GLN A 90 -11.59 -8.59 27.96
C GLN A 90 -11.13 -9.41 26.76
N THR A 91 -11.85 -9.32 25.63
CA THR A 91 -11.61 -10.16 24.45
C THR A 91 -10.35 -9.76 23.66
N LEU A 92 -9.92 -8.50 23.72
CA LEU A 92 -8.76 -8.00 22.95
C LEU A 92 -7.46 -7.83 23.74
N GLN A 93 -7.35 -8.37 24.96
CA GLN A 93 -6.12 -8.25 25.77
C GLN A 93 -4.91 -8.99 25.18
N HIS A 94 -5.16 -9.94 24.29
CA HIS A 94 -4.12 -10.72 23.62
C HIS A 94 -3.38 -9.92 22.53
N TRP A 95 -3.86 -8.71 22.18
CA TRP A 95 -3.25 -7.89 21.14
C TRP A 95 -1.93 -7.27 21.60
N PRO A 96 -0.91 -7.22 20.74
CA PRO A 96 0.44 -6.80 21.13
C PRO A 96 0.52 -5.32 21.53
N HIS A 97 -0.38 -4.48 20.99
CA HIS A 97 -0.44 -3.04 21.21
C HIS A 97 -1.89 -2.60 21.41
N ILE A 98 -2.16 -1.82 22.46
CA ILE A 98 -3.48 -1.26 22.78
C ILE A 98 -3.32 0.23 23.09
N ILE A 99 -4.02 1.07 22.33
CA ILE A 99 -4.11 2.51 22.58
C ILE A 99 -5.50 2.80 23.14
N ARG A 100 -5.53 3.37 24.34
CA ARG A 100 -6.74 3.87 24.99
C ARG A 100 -6.72 5.38 24.99
N ILE A 101 -7.66 5.99 24.28
CA ILE A 101 -7.90 7.42 24.22
C ILE A 101 -8.89 7.76 25.32
N GLY A 102 -8.56 8.75 26.13
CA GLY A 102 -9.48 9.24 27.16
C GLY A 102 -10.22 10.48 26.69
N ASP A 103 -11.29 10.82 27.38
CA ASP A 103 -12.02 12.06 27.16
C ASP A 103 -11.04 13.25 27.15
N MET A 104 -11.00 13.97 26.03
CA MET A 104 -10.24 15.22 25.93
C MET A 104 -10.88 16.26 26.85
N LYS A 105 -10.41 16.33 28.09
CA LYS A 105 -10.79 17.42 29.00
C LYS A 105 -10.33 18.76 28.42
N GLN A 106 -11.12 19.80 28.66
CA GLN A 106 -10.92 21.15 28.13
C GLN A 106 -9.48 21.67 28.30
N ALA A 107 -9.07 22.51 27.34
CA ALA A 107 -7.78 23.17 27.28
C ALA A 107 -7.47 23.96 28.57
N GLY A 108 -6.74 23.34 29.50
CA GLY A 108 -6.36 23.96 30.77
C GLY A 108 -5.82 23.00 31.82
N GLU A 109 -6.27 21.74 31.87
CA GLU A 109 -5.69 20.73 32.76
C GLU A 109 -4.45 20.10 32.09
N MET A 110 -3.30 20.12 32.78
CA MET A 110 -2.12 19.37 32.34
C MET A 110 -2.49 17.88 32.25
N ALA A 111 -2.56 17.35 31.04
CA ALA A 111 -2.58 15.90 30.85
C ALA A 111 -1.30 15.33 31.49
N LYS A 112 -1.46 14.61 32.60
CA LYS A 112 -0.34 13.91 33.27
C LYS A 112 0.40 13.10 32.22
N GLN A 113 1.73 13.23 32.15
CA GLN A 113 2.55 12.50 31.18
C GLN A 113 2.17 11.02 31.12
N MET A 114 1.58 10.61 30.00
CA MET A 114 1.12 9.25 29.79
C MET A 114 2.33 8.41 29.39
N LYS A 115 2.88 7.67 30.35
CA LYS A 115 3.99 6.74 30.09
C LYS A 115 3.48 5.49 29.38
N VAL A 116 4.28 4.96 28.45
CA VAL A 116 4.01 3.65 27.83
C VAL A 116 4.08 2.59 28.92
N LYS A 117 3.01 1.82 29.09
CA LYS A 117 2.93 0.77 30.10
C LYS A 117 3.18 -0.60 29.47
N LYS A 118 3.89 -1.47 30.21
CA LYS A 118 4.07 -2.88 29.80
C LYS A 118 2.71 -3.57 29.81
N LEU A 119 2.41 -4.30 28.73
CA LEU A 119 1.13 -5.03 28.58
C LEU A 119 0.87 -6.03 29.72
N LYS A 120 1.92 -6.61 30.31
CA LYS A 120 1.84 -7.54 31.46
C LYS A 120 1.18 -6.95 32.72
N ASN A 121 1.06 -5.62 32.81
CA ASN A 121 0.47 -4.94 33.96
C ASN A 121 -0.98 -4.49 33.70
N LEU A 122 -1.58 -4.87 32.57
CA LEU A 122 -2.95 -4.52 32.23
C LEU A 122 -3.91 -5.40 33.04
N LYS A 123 -4.39 -4.88 34.19
CA LYS A 123 -5.50 -5.50 34.92
C LYS A 123 -6.80 -5.28 34.13
N THR A 124 -7.70 -6.25 34.21
CA THR A 124 -8.94 -6.42 33.42
C THR A 124 -9.91 -5.22 33.44
N LEU A 125 -9.71 -4.24 34.33
CA LEU A 125 -10.61 -3.11 34.61
C LEU A 125 -9.93 -1.73 34.53
N ASP A 126 -8.66 -1.62 34.15
CA ASP A 126 -7.94 -0.35 34.23
C ASP A 126 -8.28 0.55 33.02
N SER A 127 -9.35 1.35 33.16
CA SER A 127 -9.88 2.30 32.15
C SER A 127 -8.97 3.52 31.90
N LYS A 128 -7.72 3.47 32.37
CA LYS A 128 -6.81 4.61 32.27
C LYS A 128 -6.37 4.79 30.82
N PRO A 129 -6.58 5.99 30.25
CA PRO A 129 -6.05 6.35 28.95
C PRO A 129 -4.53 6.09 28.91
N GLY A 130 -4.01 5.69 27.76
CA GLY A 130 -2.59 5.46 27.55
C GLY A 130 -2.26 4.43 26.47
N VAL A 131 -0.96 4.32 26.20
CA VAL A 131 -0.40 3.33 25.26
C VAL A 131 0.13 2.13 26.05
N TYR A 132 -0.44 0.97 25.78
CA TYR A 132 -0.05 -0.31 26.34
C TYR A 132 0.58 -1.14 25.24
N SER A 133 1.84 -1.52 25.42
CA SER A 133 2.56 -2.21 24.36
C SER A 133 3.52 -3.24 24.94
N ALA A 134 3.57 -4.41 24.30
CA ALA A 134 4.61 -5.41 24.49
C ALA A 134 5.87 -5.10 23.65
N TYR A 135 5.81 -4.11 22.76
CA TYR A 135 6.91 -3.72 21.88
C TYR A 135 8.10 -3.16 22.66
N LYS A 136 9.29 -3.59 22.27
CA LYS A 136 10.54 -2.96 22.67
C LYS A 136 10.95 -1.95 21.59
N PRO A 137 11.00 -0.64 21.87
CA PRO A 137 11.46 0.34 20.91
C PRO A 137 12.91 0.08 20.49
N PHE A 138 13.20 0.22 19.20
CA PHE A 138 14.58 0.21 18.68
C PHE A 138 15.28 1.55 18.87
N LEU A 139 14.53 2.65 18.76
CA LEU A 139 15.05 4.02 18.86
C LEU A 139 14.67 4.65 20.20
N ASN A 140 15.55 5.54 20.66
CA ASN A 140 15.31 6.33 21.85
C ASN A 140 14.26 7.42 21.58
N ARG A 141 13.60 7.85 22.66
CA ARG A 141 12.68 8.99 22.59
C ARG A 141 13.46 10.27 22.37
N ASP A 142 12.89 11.16 21.57
CA ASP A 142 13.42 12.49 21.38
C ASP A 142 12.85 13.43 22.44
N ASP A 143 13.68 13.81 23.42
CA ASP A 143 13.25 14.72 24.49
C ASP A 143 13.11 16.17 24.00
N GLU A 144 13.75 16.54 22.89
CA GLU A 144 13.73 17.91 22.37
C GLU A 144 12.35 18.25 21.79
N ILE A 145 11.82 17.37 20.93
CA ILE A 145 10.46 17.53 20.38
C ILE A 145 9.39 17.47 21.47
N ILE A 146 9.57 16.60 22.49
CA ILE A 146 8.64 16.51 23.62
C ILE A 146 8.62 17.83 24.39
N LYS A 147 9.78 18.39 24.73
CA LYS A 147 9.88 19.69 25.41
C LYS A 147 9.30 20.82 24.56
N GLN A 148 9.54 20.81 23.25
CA GLN A 148 9.01 21.81 22.33
C GLN A 148 7.47 21.80 22.26
N LEU A 149 6.87 20.61 22.20
CA LEU A 149 5.42 20.43 22.21
C LEU A 149 4.83 20.83 23.56
N GLN A 150 5.43 20.41 24.67
CA GLN A 150 5.00 20.79 26.03
C GLN A 150 5.03 22.30 26.24
N LYS A 151 6.10 22.98 25.81
CA LYS A 151 6.22 24.43 25.87
C LYS A 151 5.12 25.11 25.03
N GLY A 152 4.81 24.57 23.86
CA GLY A 152 3.70 25.08 23.04
C GLY A 152 2.33 24.95 23.73
N VAL A 153 2.10 23.87 24.48
CA VAL A 153 0.85 23.69 25.26
C VAL A 153 0.79 24.72 26.39
N GLN A 154 1.89 24.92 27.12
CA GLN A 154 1.97 25.94 28.19
C GLN A 154 1.75 27.35 27.66
N GLN A 155 2.23 27.64 26.45
CA GLN A 155 2.08 28.93 25.78
C GLN A 155 0.74 29.11 25.05
N LYS A 156 -0.23 28.20 25.23
CA LYS A 156 -1.54 28.21 24.55
C LYS A 156 -1.43 28.34 23.02
N ARG A 157 -0.40 27.71 22.42
CA ARG A 157 -0.21 27.70 20.96
C ARG A 157 -1.41 27.03 20.28
N PRO A 158 -1.91 27.56 19.15
CA PRO A 158 -2.98 26.92 18.38
C PRO A 158 -2.66 25.46 18.03
N SER A 159 -3.68 24.59 18.08
CA SER A 159 -3.56 23.16 17.79
C SER A 159 -2.99 22.90 16.39
N ALA A 160 -3.37 23.71 15.39
CA ALA A 160 -2.87 23.62 14.03
C ALA A 160 -1.33 23.77 13.96
N ALA A 161 -0.76 24.71 14.73
CA ALA A 161 0.69 24.92 14.76
C ALA A 161 1.42 23.78 15.49
N GLN A 162 0.83 23.24 16.57
CA GLN A 162 1.37 22.05 17.24
C GLN A 162 1.36 20.82 16.33
N ASN A 163 0.27 20.64 15.59
CA ASN A 163 0.13 19.57 14.61
C ASN A 163 1.14 19.71 13.46
N ALA A 164 1.38 20.93 12.97
CA ALA A 164 2.39 21.19 11.93
C ALA A 164 3.81 20.80 12.39
N ILE A 165 4.18 21.14 13.64
CA ILE A 165 5.47 20.74 14.24
C ILE A 165 5.58 19.21 14.31
N LEU A 166 4.54 18.53 14.78
CA LEU A 166 4.52 17.07 14.91
C LEU A 166 4.63 16.38 13.54
N ARG A 167 3.86 16.84 12.55
CA ARG A 167 3.88 16.30 11.18
C ARG A 167 5.24 16.50 10.52
N ARG A 168 5.85 17.67 10.68
CA ARG A 168 7.18 17.96 10.15
C ARG A 168 8.24 17.04 10.79
N TYR A 169 8.20 16.86 12.10
CA TYR A 169 9.11 15.96 12.80
C TYR A 169 9.04 14.54 12.25
N PHE A 170 7.84 13.98 12.13
CA PHE A 170 7.65 12.62 11.65
C PHE A 170 7.98 12.47 10.15
N LEU A 171 7.74 13.50 9.34
CA LEU A 171 8.17 13.55 7.95
C LEU A 171 9.69 13.46 7.82
N GLU A 172 10.42 14.32 8.54
CA GLU A 172 11.89 14.35 8.52
C GLU A 172 12.49 13.04 9.04
N LEU A 173 11.86 12.45 10.07
CA LEU A 173 12.26 11.16 10.63
C LEU A 173 12.05 10.02 9.63
N THR A 174 10.89 9.97 8.98
CA THR A 174 10.59 8.96 7.97
C THR A 174 11.53 9.09 6.76
N GLN A 175 11.77 10.32 6.29
CA GLN A 175 12.73 10.57 5.21
C GLN A 175 14.13 10.08 5.59
N SER A 176 14.60 10.41 6.80
CA SER A 176 15.88 9.93 7.31
C SER A 176 15.98 8.40 7.33
N PHE A 177 14.89 7.71 7.66
CA PHE A 177 14.80 6.26 7.63
C PHE A 177 14.79 5.70 6.18
N ILE A 178 14.15 6.37 5.24
CA ILE A 178 13.98 5.88 3.86
C ILE A 178 15.20 6.19 2.97
N ILE A 179 15.92 7.29 3.19
CA ILE A 179 17.05 7.74 2.35
C ILE A 179 18.09 6.63 2.10
N PRO A 180 18.57 5.86 3.10
CA PRO A 180 19.54 4.80 2.85
C PRO A 180 18.98 3.66 1.97
N LEU A 181 17.71 3.32 2.14
CA LEU A 181 17.02 2.33 1.30
C LEU A 181 16.91 2.82 -0.13
N GLU A 182 16.48 4.06 -0.35
CA GLU A 182 16.40 4.66 -1.68
C GLU A 182 17.75 4.71 -2.38
N ARG A 183 18.80 5.07 -1.64
CA ARG A 183 20.16 5.11 -2.18
C ARG A 183 20.64 3.73 -2.61
N TYR A 184 20.43 2.71 -1.78
CA TYR A 184 20.80 1.34 -2.13
C TYR A 184 19.99 0.83 -3.32
N VAL A 185 18.67 1.02 -3.31
CA VAL A 185 17.79 0.60 -4.40
C VAL A 185 18.13 1.32 -5.72
N ALA A 186 18.43 2.62 -5.66
CA ALA A 186 18.90 3.38 -6.83
C ALA A 186 20.23 2.83 -7.36
N SER A 187 21.11 2.33 -6.50
CA SER A 187 22.35 1.69 -6.93
C SER A 187 22.09 0.40 -7.73
N LEU A 188 20.95 -0.28 -7.55
CA LEU A 188 20.58 -1.47 -8.32
C LEU A 188 20.25 -1.17 -9.78
N MET A 189 20.08 0.10 -10.15
CA MET A 189 19.86 0.51 -11.54
C MET A 189 21.05 0.14 -12.43
N PRO A 190 20.80 -0.42 -13.63
CA PRO A 190 21.81 -0.54 -14.67
C PRO A 190 22.35 0.82 -15.12
N LEU A 191 23.60 0.83 -15.58
CA LEU A 191 24.20 2.04 -16.14
C LEU A 191 23.55 2.37 -17.49
N GLN A 192 23.32 3.65 -17.78
CA GLN A 192 22.70 4.08 -19.04
C GLN A 192 23.44 3.57 -20.28
N LYS A 193 24.79 3.51 -20.24
CA LYS A 193 25.62 2.94 -21.31
C LYS A 193 25.36 1.47 -21.62
N SER A 194 24.68 0.74 -20.75
CA SER A 194 24.30 -0.67 -20.97
C SER A 194 22.94 -0.82 -21.67
N ILE A 195 22.20 0.27 -21.83
CA ILE A 195 20.92 0.28 -22.54
C ILE A 195 21.22 0.33 -24.03
N SER A 196 21.01 -0.78 -24.71
CA SER A 196 21.08 -0.84 -26.17
C SER A 196 19.68 -0.68 -26.77
N PRO A 197 19.50 0.10 -27.86
CA PRO A 197 18.21 0.27 -28.52
C PRO A 197 17.62 -1.04 -29.05
N TRP A 198 18.49 -1.95 -29.48
CA TRP A 198 18.10 -3.17 -30.19
C TRP A 198 18.19 -4.45 -29.36
N LYS A 199 18.47 -4.31 -28.07
CA LYS A 199 18.43 -5.42 -27.10
C LYS A 199 17.33 -5.14 -26.09
N SER A 200 16.84 -6.17 -25.41
CA SER A 200 15.90 -5.97 -24.31
C SER A 200 16.49 -5.05 -23.23
N PRO A 201 15.67 -4.21 -22.57
CA PRO A 201 16.12 -3.40 -21.46
C PRO A 201 16.84 -4.25 -20.39
N PRO A 202 17.99 -3.80 -19.85
CA PRO A 202 18.74 -4.57 -18.88
C PRO A 202 17.94 -4.77 -17.59
N GLN A 203 17.95 -5.97 -17.02
CA GLN A 203 17.17 -6.22 -15.80
C GLN A 203 17.75 -5.48 -14.59
N LEU A 204 16.87 -5.05 -13.68
CA LEU A 204 17.27 -4.50 -12.39
C LEU A 204 18.02 -5.54 -11.59
N ARG A 205 19.10 -5.13 -10.91
CA ARG A 205 19.82 -6.02 -9.99
C ARG A 205 18.92 -6.43 -8.81
N PRO A 206 19.03 -7.67 -8.32
CA PRO A 206 18.25 -8.11 -7.17
C PRO A 206 18.65 -7.35 -5.90
N PHE A 207 17.70 -7.16 -5.00
CA PHE A 207 17.97 -6.58 -3.68
C PHE A 207 18.62 -7.64 -2.78
N ILE A 208 19.82 -7.34 -2.26
CA ILE A 208 20.55 -8.25 -1.37
C ILE A 208 20.59 -7.64 0.03
N GLN A 209 19.91 -8.29 0.97
CA GLN A 209 19.78 -7.78 2.34
C GLN A 209 21.13 -7.57 3.04
N GLU A 210 22.09 -8.48 2.86
CA GLU A 210 23.40 -8.39 3.52
C GLU A 210 24.23 -7.20 3.02
N GLU A 211 24.22 -6.96 1.71
CA GLU A 211 24.90 -5.82 1.10
C GLU A 211 24.27 -4.50 1.56
N PHE A 212 22.93 -4.45 1.60
CA PHE A 212 22.23 -3.30 2.16
C PHE A 212 22.63 -3.04 3.61
N MET A 213 22.65 -4.07 4.47
CA MET A 213 23.03 -3.92 5.88
C MET A 213 24.47 -3.41 6.03
N LYS A 214 25.40 -3.90 5.19
CA LYS A 214 26.79 -3.41 5.15
C LYS A 214 26.88 -1.94 4.70
N SER A 215 25.99 -1.50 3.81
CA SER A 215 25.93 -0.11 3.37
C SER A 215 25.52 0.87 4.49
N LEU A 216 24.70 0.41 5.46
CA LEU A 216 24.23 1.22 6.58
C LEU A 216 25.34 1.59 7.57
N GLU A 217 26.38 0.77 7.69
CA GLU A 217 27.54 1.07 8.53
C GLU A 217 28.25 2.35 8.06
N LYS A 218 28.30 2.57 6.74
CA LYS A 218 28.95 3.73 6.12
C LYS A 218 27.99 4.89 5.88
N ALA A 219 26.73 4.60 5.54
CA ALA A 219 25.78 5.58 5.03
C ALA A 219 24.37 5.41 5.63
N GLY A 220 24.28 5.17 6.93
CA GLY A 220 23.00 4.96 7.61
C GLY A 220 22.27 6.25 8.05
N PRO A 221 21.08 6.11 8.66
CA PRO A 221 20.23 7.22 9.12
C PRO A 221 20.88 8.15 10.13
N GLN A 222 21.93 7.71 10.82
CA GLN A 222 22.70 8.52 11.76
C GLN A 222 23.30 9.79 11.13
N LEU A 223 23.40 9.83 9.80
CA LEU A 223 23.86 11.01 9.06
C LEU A 223 22.78 12.10 8.90
N THR A 224 21.49 11.72 8.96
CA THR A 224 20.37 12.63 8.70
C THR A 224 19.42 12.76 9.89
N SER A 225 19.47 11.81 10.84
CA SER A 225 18.68 11.80 12.06
C SER A 225 19.55 11.95 13.30
N ARG A 226 19.07 12.75 14.25
CA ARG A 226 19.70 12.92 15.58
C ARG A 226 19.35 11.80 16.56
N LEU A 227 18.41 10.93 16.19
CA LEU A 227 17.96 9.84 17.05
C LEU A 227 19.03 8.75 17.16
N LYS A 228 19.24 8.32 18.41
CA LYS A 228 20.12 7.20 18.76
C LYS A 228 19.30 5.94 19.02
N GLY A 229 19.88 4.79 18.75
CA GLY A 229 19.26 3.49 18.99
C GLY A 229 19.73 2.44 18.00
N ASP A 230 19.03 1.31 17.99
CA ASP A 230 19.30 0.16 17.13
C ASP A 230 18.61 0.33 15.75
N TRP A 231 19.18 1.18 14.91
CA TRP A 231 18.72 1.36 13.52
C TRP A 231 18.79 0.06 12.71
N ILE A 232 19.82 -0.75 12.93
CA ILE A 232 20.01 -2.02 12.21
C ILE A 232 18.89 -3.00 12.54
N GLY A 233 18.53 -3.14 13.82
CA GLY A 233 17.39 -3.96 14.25
C GLY A 233 16.07 -3.47 13.66
N LEU A 234 15.86 -2.15 13.61
CA LEU A 234 14.68 -1.56 12.98
C LEU A 234 14.60 -1.91 11.49
N TYR A 235 15.70 -1.80 10.73
CA TYR A 235 15.71 -2.21 9.33
C TYR A 235 15.47 -3.70 9.15
N ARG A 236 16.07 -4.57 9.98
CA ARG A 236 15.83 -6.03 9.90
C ARG A 236 14.35 -6.37 10.09
N GLN A 237 13.65 -5.65 10.96
CA GLN A 237 12.22 -5.83 11.16
C GLN A 237 11.41 -5.23 10.01
N PHE A 238 11.80 -4.07 9.50
CA PHE A 238 11.13 -3.41 8.38
C PHE A 238 11.18 -4.24 7.09
N LEU A 239 12.32 -4.84 6.77
CA LEU A 239 12.45 -5.69 5.57
C LEU A 239 11.52 -6.91 5.56
N LYS A 240 11.01 -7.31 6.73
CA LYS A 240 10.06 -8.42 6.91
C LYS A 240 8.60 -7.98 6.91
N CYS A 241 8.34 -6.67 6.93
CA CYS A 241 6.99 -6.14 7.10
C CYS A 241 6.31 -5.83 5.75
N PRO A 242 4.96 -5.82 5.68
CA PRO A 242 4.23 -5.52 4.44
C PRO A 242 4.52 -4.13 3.87
N ASN A 243 4.87 -3.16 4.72
CA ASN A 243 5.20 -1.80 4.27
C ASN A 243 6.45 -1.78 3.39
N PHE A 244 7.44 -2.64 3.66
CA PHE A 244 8.61 -2.75 2.80
C PHE A 244 8.24 -3.36 1.45
N ASP A 245 7.44 -4.43 1.43
CA ASP A 245 7.02 -5.07 0.18
C ASP A 245 6.26 -4.09 -0.72
N GLY A 246 5.26 -3.37 -0.17
CA GLY A 246 4.51 -2.36 -0.92
C GLY A 246 5.40 -1.21 -1.43
N TRP A 247 6.28 -0.68 -0.57
CA TRP A 247 7.24 0.34 -0.96
C TRP A 247 8.20 -0.14 -2.05
N PHE A 248 8.76 -1.34 -1.89
CA PHE A 248 9.76 -1.90 -2.80
C PHE A 248 9.16 -2.24 -4.15
N ARG A 249 7.94 -2.79 -4.21
CA ARG A 249 7.20 -3.02 -5.46
C ARG A 249 6.95 -1.72 -6.21
N ASN A 250 6.46 -0.69 -5.51
CA ASN A 250 6.24 0.61 -6.13
C ASN A 250 7.55 1.19 -6.67
N ARG A 251 8.63 1.13 -5.88
CA ARG A 251 9.93 1.65 -6.28
C ARG A 251 10.53 0.87 -7.46
N ARG A 252 10.36 -0.45 -7.48
CA ARG A 252 10.80 -1.30 -8.58
C ARG A 252 10.02 -0.99 -9.86
N LYS A 253 8.71 -0.78 -9.77
CA LYS A 253 7.88 -0.33 -10.89
C LYS A 253 8.39 0.99 -11.48
N GLU A 254 8.60 2.01 -10.64
CA GLU A 254 9.13 3.31 -11.08
C GLU A 254 10.48 3.18 -11.80
N MET A 255 11.37 2.35 -11.26
CA MET A 255 12.68 2.10 -11.86
C MET A 255 12.59 1.36 -13.20
N THR A 256 11.71 0.35 -13.32
CA THR A 256 11.46 -0.37 -14.57
C THR A 256 10.90 0.58 -15.63
N GLN A 257 9.89 1.39 -15.29
CA GLN A 257 9.30 2.36 -16.21
C GLN A 257 10.34 3.40 -16.66
N LYS A 258 11.21 3.86 -15.76
CA LYS A 258 12.32 4.75 -16.13
C LYS A 258 13.29 4.09 -17.10
N LEU A 259 13.57 2.79 -16.93
CA LEU A 259 14.44 2.07 -17.82
C LEU A 259 13.81 1.89 -19.21
N GLU A 260 12.53 1.56 -19.27
CA GLU A 260 11.77 1.46 -20.51
C GLU A 260 11.71 2.80 -21.24
N ALA A 261 11.51 3.90 -20.51
CA ALA A 261 11.57 5.25 -21.06
C ALA A 261 12.95 5.55 -21.68
N LEU A 262 14.05 5.26 -20.97
CA LEU A 262 15.40 5.44 -21.49
C LEU A 262 15.70 4.56 -22.70
N HIS A 263 15.15 3.34 -22.73
CA HIS A 263 15.29 2.44 -23.87
C HIS A 263 14.52 2.94 -25.09
N LEU A 264 13.32 3.50 -24.89
CA LEU A 264 12.55 4.14 -25.95
C LEU A 264 13.26 5.38 -26.51
N GLU A 265 13.85 6.20 -25.64
CA GLU A 265 14.69 7.33 -26.05
C GLU A 265 15.88 6.86 -26.90
N ALA A 266 16.57 5.81 -26.47
CA ALA A 266 17.68 5.24 -27.21
C ALA A 266 17.25 4.71 -28.60
N LEU A 267 16.05 4.14 -28.72
CA LEU A 267 15.44 3.74 -30.00
C LEU A 267 15.15 4.94 -30.91
N CYS A 268 14.76 6.08 -30.35
CA CYS A 268 14.45 7.28 -31.12
C CYS A 268 15.70 8.01 -31.63
N ASP A 269 16.85 7.81 -30.99
CA ASP A 269 18.11 8.45 -31.37
C ASP A 269 18.91 7.65 -32.39
N GLU A 270 18.56 6.38 -32.62
CA GLU A 270 19.15 5.56 -33.67
C GLU A 270 18.63 5.91 -35.07
N ASP A 271 19.50 5.74 -36.06
CA ASP A 271 19.14 5.87 -37.47
C ASP A 271 18.49 4.58 -37.98
N LEU A 272 17.16 4.61 -38.03
CA LEU A 272 16.35 3.51 -38.57
C LEU A 272 16.59 3.28 -40.07
N GLN A 273 16.92 4.31 -40.85
CA GLN A 273 17.11 4.20 -42.29
C GLN A 273 18.37 3.40 -42.62
N LEU A 274 19.48 3.66 -41.92
CA LEU A 274 20.70 2.85 -42.05
C LEU A 274 20.48 1.39 -41.65
N ARG A 275 19.56 1.14 -40.71
CA ARG A 275 19.27 -0.19 -40.20
C ARG A 275 18.42 -1.01 -41.18
N ILE A 276 17.39 -0.41 -41.76
CA ILE A 276 16.50 -1.05 -42.75
C ILE A 276 17.30 -1.60 -43.94
N GLN A 277 18.35 -0.89 -44.38
CA GLN A 277 19.22 -1.35 -45.47
C GLN A 277 19.91 -2.70 -45.23
N LYS A 278 20.03 -3.12 -43.96
CA LYS A 278 20.69 -4.39 -43.57
C LYS A 278 19.70 -5.52 -43.30
N HIS A 279 18.40 -5.26 -43.44
CA HIS A 279 17.34 -6.18 -43.06
C HIS A 279 16.45 -6.53 -44.26
N THR A 280 15.86 -7.71 -44.20
CA THR A 280 14.86 -8.15 -45.21
C THR A 280 13.51 -7.49 -44.96
N GLU A 281 12.65 -7.44 -45.97
CA GLU A 281 11.30 -6.85 -45.86
C GLU A 281 10.50 -7.43 -44.68
N VAL A 282 10.56 -8.74 -44.48
CA VAL A 282 9.88 -9.42 -43.37
C VAL A 282 10.42 -8.96 -42.00
N GLU A 283 11.75 -8.80 -41.89
CA GLU A 283 12.37 -8.28 -40.66
C GLU A 283 12.02 -6.81 -40.42
N ILE A 284 11.88 -6.01 -41.48
CA ILE A 284 11.45 -4.61 -41.40
C ILE A 284 9.99 -4.52 -40.95
N VAL A 285 9.12 -5.38 -41.48
CA VAL A 285 7.70 -5.48 -41.06
C VAL A 285 7.61 -5.85 -39.58
N ASP A 286 8.34 -6.88 -39.13
CA ASP A 286 8.41 -7.29 -37.72
C ASP A 286 8.96 -6.16 -36.82
N LEU A 287 9.96 -5.41 -37.30
CA LEU A 287 10.48 -4.23 -36.61
C LEU A 287 9.41 -3.16 -36.42
N VAL A 288 8.66 -2.82 -37.48
CA VAL A 288 7.57 -1.84 -37.42
C VAL A 288 6.51 -2.28 -36.41
N LEU A 289 6.12 -3.56 -36.42
CA LEU A 289 5.14 -4.10 -35.47
C LEU A 289 5.64 -4.00 -34.03
N LYS A 290 6.90 -4.35 -33.77
CA LYS A 290 7.53 -4.21 -32.44
C LYS A 290 7.62 -2.77 -31.97
N LEU A 291 7.92 -1.83 -32.86
CA LEU A 291 7.99 -0.40 -32.53
C LEU A 291 6.60 0.17 -32.23
N LYS A 292 5.57 -0.21 -33.01
CA LYS A 292 4.18 0.15 -32.74
C LYS A 292 3.67 -0.40 -31.40
N ASP A 293 4.00 -1.64 -31.08
CA ASP A 293 3.63 -2.26 -29.81
C ASP A 293 4.30 -1.52 -28.64
N LYS A 294 5.62 -1.23 -28.73
CA LYS A 294 6.33 -0.44 -27.73
C LYS A 294 5.76 0.97 -27.55
N LEU A 295 5.36 1.62 -28.64
CA LEU A 295 4.73 2.94 -28.61
C LEU A 295 3.39 2.90 -27.87
N THR A 296 2.55 1.91 -28.21
CA THR A 296 1.24 1.69 -27.57
C THR A 296 1.40 1.38 -26.08
N GLN A 297 2.38 0.55 -25.73
CA GLN A 297 2.71 0.24 -24.33
C GLN A 297 3.20 1.48 -23.58
N ALA A 298 4.03 2.31 -24.21
CA ALA A 298 4.53 3.55 -23.62
C ALA A 298 3.40 4.54 -23.29
N GLU A 299 2.41 4.67 -24.18
CA GLU A 299 1.23 5.49 -23.98
C GLU A 299 0.32 4.92 -22.87
N ARG A 300 0.08 3.60 -22.88
CA ARG A 300 -0.75 2.90 -21.88
C ARG A 300 -0.17 3.00 -20.47
N GLU A 301 1.15 2.87 -20.35
CA GLU A 301 1.84 2.95 -19.06
C GLU A 301 2.18 4.36 -18.61
N GLN A 302 1.97 5.37 -19.48
CA GLN A 302 2.37 6.76 -19.26
C GLN A 302 3.84 6.86 -18.86
N LEU A 303 4.71 6.24 -19.66
CA LEU A 303 6.15 6.20 -19.36
C LEU A 303 6.72 7.63 -19.25
N PRO A 304 7.67 7.87 -18.31
CA PRO A 304 8.26 9.19 -18.08
C PRO A 304 9.34 9.50 -19.13
N VAL A 305 8.94 9.59 -20.39
CA VAL A 305 9.81 9.89 -21.54
C VAL A 305 9.98 11.40 -21.75
N ARG A 306 11.07 11.81 -22.39
CA ARG A 306 11.23 13.22 -22.82
C ARG A 306 10.06 13.70 -23.69
N PRO A 307 9.65 14.98 -23.57
CA PRO A 307 8.61 15.55 -24.42
C PRO A 307 9.00 15.44 -25.90
N GLY A 308 8.08 14.95 -26.72
CA GLY A 308 8.29 14.79 -28.17
C GLY A 308 8.95 13.47 -28.60
N THR A 309 9.46 12.65 -27.68
CA THR A 309 10.04 11.33 -28.02
C THR A 309 9.04 10.41 -28.72
N VAL A 310 7.79 10.37 -28.21
CA VAL A 310 6.69 9.58 -28.78
C VAL A 310 6.37 10.02 -30.21
N ALA A 311 6.24 11.33 -30.43
CA ALA A 311 5.96 11.91 -31.75
C ALA A 311 7.12 11.69 -32.74
N LYS A 312 8.36 11.82 -32.26
CA LYS A 312 9.56 11.51 -33.07
C LYS A 312 9.58 10.05 -33.50
N LEU A 313 9.28 9.13 -32.59
CA LEU A 313 9.21 7.70 -32.91
C LEU A 313 8.07 7.39 -33.90
N GLN A 314 6.91 8.02 -33.74
CA GLN A 314 5.79 7.91 -34.68
C GLN A 314 6.22 8.32 -36.09
N SER A 315 6.85 9.49 -36.23
CA SER A 315 7.36 9.96 -37.53
C SER A 315 8.44 9.04 -38.11
N HIS A 316 9.33 8.50 -37.26
CA HIS A 316 10.31 7.52 -37.70
C HIS A 316 9.63 6.24 -38.23
N ILE A 317 8.63 5.70 -37.52
CA ILE A 317 7.87 4.52 -37.93
C ILE A 317 7.16 4.78 -39.27
N GLU A 318 6.54 5.94 -39.44
CA GLU A 318 5.89 6.32 -40.71
C GLU A 318 6.89 6.38 -41.87
N SER A 319 8.07 6.96 -41.63
CA SER A 319 9.15 6.99 -42.62
C SER A 319 9.64 5.59 -43.00
N VAL A 320 9.68 4.65 -42.04
CA VAL A 320 9.99 3.24 -42.33
C VAL A 320 8.89 2.60 -43.19
N ILE A 321 7.62 2.82 -42.85
CA ILE A 321 6.50 2.24 -43.60
C ILE A 321 6.50 2.73 -45.04
N LEU A 322 6.72 4.02 -45.28
CA LEU A 322 6.80 4.59 -46.63
C LEU A 322 7.97 4.04 -47.47
N SER A 323 8.98 3.45 -46.84
CA SER A 323 10.10 2.79 -47.55
C SER A 323 9.81 1.36 -47.98
N LEU A 324 8.74 0.74 -47.46
CA LEU A 324 8.30 -0.61 -47.86
C LEU A 324 7.46 -0.56 -49.14
N PRO A 325 7.32 -1.67 -49.88
CA PRO A 325 6.44 -1.74 -51.05
C PRO A 325 4.95 -1.57 -50.67
N GLU A 326 4.13 -1.08 -51.62
CA GLU A 326 2.73 -0.65 -51.38
C GLU A 326 1.82 -1.77 -50.83
N ASP A 327 2.06 -3.02 -51.20
CA ASP A 327 1.34 -4.19 -50.73
C ASP A 327 1.53 -4.43 -49.22
N LEU A 328 2.73 -4.18 -48.69
CA LEU A 328 3.05 -4.27 -47.27
C LEU A 328 2.61 -3.05 -46.47
N GLN A 329 2.62 -1.86 -47.08
CA GLN A 329 2.14 -0.63 -46.45
C GLN A 329 0.67 -0.72 -46.02
N GLY A 330 -0.19 -1.24 -46.90
CA GLY A 330 -1.64 -1.37 -46.64
C GLY A 330 -1.96 -2.28 -45.44
N ILE A 331 -1.14 -3.29 -45.19
CA ILE A 331 -1.28 -4.22 -44.05
C ILE A 331 -0.86 -3.51 -42.75
N LEU A 332 0.21 -2.73 -42.80
CA LEU A 332 0.79 -2.07 -41.62
C LEU A 332 0.03 -0.82 -41.18
N HIS A 333 -0.68 -0.13 -42.07
CA HIS A 333 -1.52 1.02 -41.71
C HIS A 333 -2.87 0.63 -41.07
N LYS A 334 -3.27 -0.64 -41.17
CA LYS A 334 -4.51 -1.10 -40.57
C LYS A 334 -4.38 -1.06 -39.04
N PRO A 335 -5.23 -0.33 -38.32
CA PRO A 335 -5.25 -0.40 -36.86
C PRO A 335 -5.55 -1.86 -36.46
N PRO A 336 -4.97 -2.37 -35.36
CA PRO A 336 -5.33 -3.69 -34.86
C PRO A 336 -6.84 -3.70 -34.65
N THR A 337 -7.56 -4.50 -35.43
CA THR A 337 -8.99 -4.73 -35.23
C THR A 337 -9.16 -5.21 -33.80
N PRO A 338 -9.99 -4.55 -32.96
CA PRO A 338 -10.29 -5.07 -31.65
C PRO A 338 -10.90 -6.45 -31.84
N ASP A 339 -10.23 -7.44 -31.26
CA ASP A 339 -10.59 -8.84 -31.29
C ASP A 339 -12.09 -8.98 -30.92
N PRO A 340 -12.98 -9.42 -31.83
CA PRO A 340 -14.38 -9.61 -31.52
C PRO A 340 -14.49 -10.92 -30.73
N ARG A 341 -14.05 -10.92 -29.47
CA ARG A 341 -14.49 -11.96 -28.55
C ARG A 341 -15.97 -11.72 -28.27
N PRO A 342 -16.88 -12.62 -28.68
CA PRO A 342 -18.26 -12.51 -28.24
C PRO A 342 -18.27 -12.62 -26.71
N PRO A 343 -19.12 -11.85 -26.00
CA PRO A 343 -19.33 -12.08 -24.59
C PRO A 343 -19.76 -13.54 -24.44
N THR A 344 -18.98 -14.32 -23.70
CA THR A 344 -19.40 -15.66 -23.25
C THR A 344 -20.73 -15.49 -22.56
N SER A 345 -21.78 -15.97 -23.23
CA SER A 345 -23.11 -16.11 -22.66
C SER A 345 -22.99 -17.06 -21.46
N ASP A 346 -23.12 -16.51 -20.25
CA ASP A 346 -23.44 -17.31 -19.07
C ASP A 346 -24.66 -18.19 -19.41
N PRO A 347 -24.58 -19.51 -19.21
CA PRO A 347 -25.77 -20.34 -19.26
C PRO A 347 -26.62 -20.02 -18.03
N ARG A 348 -27.74 -19.31 -18.26
CA ARG A 348 -28.83 -19.27 -17.30
C ARG A 348 -29.25 -20.70 -16.95
N PRO A 349 -29.50 -21.01 -15.67
CA PRO A 349 -30.00 -22.33 -15.28
C PRO A 349 -31.46 -22.50 -15.74
N CYS A 350 -31.76 -23.64 -16.36
CA CYS A 350 -33.13 -24.09 -16.62
C CYS A 350 -33.89 -24.26 -15.29
N PRO A 351 -35.17 -23.85 -15.20
CA PRO A 351 -36.07 -24.30 -14.15
C PRO A 351 -36.79 -25.57 -14.64
N MET A 352 -36.61 -26.69 -13.92
CA MET A 352 -37.41 -27.90 -14.07
C MET A 352 -37.80 -28.37 -12.68
N GLY A 353 -39.12 -28.47 -12.46
CA GLY A 353 -39.70 -29.01 -11.23
C GLY A 353 -41.07 -28.43 -10.90
N MET A 354 -42.04 -28.58 -11.80
CA MET A 354 -43.45 -28.60 -11.41
C MET A 354 -43.72 -29.96 -10.76
N GLU A 355 -44.16 -29.96 -9.50
CA GLU A 355 -45.03 -31.02 -8.97
C GLU A 355 -46.32 -30.34 -8.50
N ASP A 356 -47.43 -30.84 -9.04
CA ASP A 356 -48.81 -30.44 -8.78
C ASP A 356 -49.41 -31.23 -7.59
N PRO A 357 -50.62 -30.89 -7.11
CA PRO A 357 -50.95 -30.83 -5.68
C PRO A 357 -51.76 -32.03 -5.16
N PRO A 358 -52.25 -31.94 -3.91
CA PRO A 358 -53.65 -32.31 -3.70
C PRO A 358 -54.50 -31.23 -3.00
N THR A 359 -55.78 -31.40 -3.27
CA THR A 359 -56.99 -30.61 -3.04
C THR A 359 -57.42 -30.33 -1.60
N GLU A 360 -58.06 -29.17 -1.45
CA GLU A 360 -59.23 -28.79 -0.61
C GLU A 360 -59.28 -29.18 0.88
N ASP A 361 -59.35 -28.16 1.76
CA ASP A 361 -60.62 -27.88 2.46
C ASP A 361 -60.66 -26.48 3.12
N THR A 362 -61.62 -25.67 2.65
CA THR A 362 -62.62 -24.88 3.40
C THR A 362 -62.23 -24.08 4.65
N GLN A 363 -62.37 -22.74 4.56
CA GLN A 363 -63.17 -21.81 5.41
C GLN A 363 -62.54 -20.40 5.40
N GLN A 364 -63.11 -19.47 4.63
CA GLN A 364 -63.96 -18.38 5.15
C GLN A 364 -63.37 -17.66 6.37
N THR A 365 -62.87 -16.44 6.20
CA THR A 365 -63.55 -15.24 6.73
C THR A 365 -63.04 -13.98 6.03
N ALA A 366 -63.98 -13.17 5.57
CA ALA A 366 -63.78 -11.81 5.13
C ALA A 366 -63.29 -10.90 6.27
N CYS A 367 -62.45 -9.91 5.97
CA CYS A 367 -62.80 -8.53 6.33
C CYS A 367 -61.96 -7.54 5.54
N SER A 368 -62.69 -6.73 4.79
CA SER A 368 -62.22 -5.55 4.09
C SER A 368 -62.10 -4.38 5.07
N HIS A 369 -61.27 -3.42 4.65
CA HIS A 369 -61.40 -1.98 4.86
C HIS A 369 -60.76 -1.24 6.04
N ARG A 370 -60.01 -0.22 5.57
CA ARG A 370 -59.97 1.20 5.98
C ARG A 370 -59.01 1.54 7.13
N ASP A 371 -57.98 2.32 6.79
CA ASP A 371 -58.01 3.79 6.78
C ASP A 371 -58.44 4.38 8.13
N ARG A 372 -57.48 4.90 8.90
CA ARG A 372 -57.46 6.32 9.26
C ARG A 372 -56.20 6.73 10.01
N ALA A 373 -55.77 7.94 9.67
CA ALA A 373 -54.83 8.78 10.37
C ALA A 373 -55.16 8.99 11.86
N GLN A 374 -54.12 9.04 12.70
CA GLN A 374 -53.63 10.25 13.37
C GLN A 374 -52.23 9.99 13.93
#